data_AF-A0A1X2IBK1-F1
#
_entry.id   AF-A0A1X2IBK1-F1
#
_cell.length_a   1.000
_cell.length_b   1.000
_cell.length_c   1.000
_cell.angle_alpha   90.00
_cell.angle_beta   90.00
_cell.angle_gamma   90.00
#
_symmetry.space_group_name_H-M   'P 1'
#
loop_
_entity.id
_entity.type
_entity.pdbx_description
1 polymer ?
#
loop_
_entity_poly.entity_id
_entity_poly.type
_entity_poly.pdbx_seq_one_letter_code
_entity_poly.pdbx_strand_id
1 'polypeptide(L)'
;MQQEHQEEQERQRTFIQQDLHNQMQRKIMARYQEENQWFAYKLREVGIQHVEEYDLGPENLDVFGPALITALKSRLREEFTPLVEQAWQKVLTFTFHHMRIGMDAHVAYHRRARRLSSGSYCSIEAGETNGACTIQ
;
A
#
# COMPACT_ATOMS: atom_id res chain seq x y z
N MET A 1 -6.96 -52.79 23.96
CA MET A 1 -8.35 -52.78 23.46
C MET A 1 -9.14 -51.55 23.91
N GLN A 2 -9.69 -51.47 25.14
CA GLN A 2 -10.46 -50.27 25.56
C GLN A 2 -9.60 -49.00 25.70
N GLN A 3 -8.41 -49.13 26.27
CA GLN A 3 -7.51 -48.00 26.53
C GLN A 3 -6.92 -47.41 25.24
N GLU A 4 -6.52 -48.26 24.28
CA GLU A 4 -6.03 -47.82 22.96
C GLU A 4 -7.10 -47.10 22.15
N HIS A 5 -8.35 -47.55 22.21
CA HIS A 5 -9.46 -46.89 21.54
C HIS A 5 -9.73 -45.51 22.14
N GLN A 6 -9.58 -45.37 23.45
CA GLN A 6 -9.77 -44.09 24.14
C GLN A 6 -8.64 -43.10 23.82
N GLU A 7 -7.39 -43.55 23.79
CA GLU A 7 -6.25 -42.73 23.35
C GLU A 7 -6.37 -42.29 21.90
N GLU A 8 -6.87 -43.16 21.03
CA GLU A 8 -7.07 -42.83 19.61
C GLU A 8 -8.19 -41.80 19.43
N GLN A 9 -9.28 -41.91 20.20
CA GLN A 9 -10.33 -40.90 20.24
C GLN A 9 -9.81 -39.55 20.76
N GLU A 10 -8.97 -39.55 21.79
CA GLU A 10 -8.37 -38.32 22.32
C GLU A 10 -7.43 -37.67 21.31
N ARG A 11 -6.58 -38.46 20.65
CA ARG A 11 -5.71 -37.98 19.56
C ARG A 11 -6.53 -37.34 18.43
N GLN A 12 -7.60 -38.00 18.01
CA GLN A 12 -8.52 -37.49 16.98
C GLN A 12 -9.18 -36.18 17.42
N ARG A 13 -9.63 -36.07 18.69
CA ARG A 13 -10.22 -34.84 19.22
C ARG A 13 -9.21 -33.68 19.22
N THR A 14 -7.99 -33.91 19.70
CA THR A 14 -6.94 -32.89 19.69
C THR A 14 -6.59 -32.46 18.27
N PHE A 15 -6.52 -33.40 17.33
CA PHE A 15 -6.25 -33.11 15.93
C PHE A 15 -7.34 -32.20 15.32
N ILE A 16 -8.61 -32.56 15.51
CA ILE A 16 -9.74 -31.76 15.01
C ILE A 16 -9.75 -30.37 15.64
N GLN A 17 -9.49 -30.27 16.95
CA GLN A 17 -9.47 -28.99 17.65
C GLN A 17 -8.33 -28.08 17.18
N GLN A 18 -7.16 -28.65 16.91
CA GLN A 18 -6.02 -27.91 16.39
C GLN A 18 -6.23 -27.49 14.92
N ASP A 19 -6.83 -28.35 14.10
CA ASP A 19 -7.17 -28.00 12.73
C ASP A 19 -8.19 -26.85 12.66
N LEU A 20 -9.25 -26.91 13.48
CA LEU A 20 -10.24 -25.82 13.58
C LEU A 20 -9.59 -24.50 14.00
N HIS A 21 -8.66 -24.54 14.96
CA HIS A 21 -7.90 -23.34 15.36
C HIS A 21 -7.07 -22.79 14.20
N ASN A 22 -6.33 -23.65 13.50
CA ASN A 22 -5.51 -23.25 12.36
C ASN A 22 -6.36 -22.66 11.22
N GLN A 23 -7.51 -23.27 10.91
CA GLN A 23 -8.44 -22.74 9.91
C GLN A 23 -8.98 -21.37 10.30
N MET A 24 -9.34 -21.17 11.57
CA MET A 24 -9.78 -19.87 12.07
C MET A 24 -8.69 -18.81 11.94
N GLN A 25 -7.45 -19.11 12.34
CA GLN A 25 -6.32 -18.20 12.19
C GLN A 25 -6.09 -17.81 10.73
N ARG A 26 -6.16 -18.77 9.80
CA ARG A 26 -6.03 -18.48 8.35
C ARG A 26 -7.12 -17.53 7.85
N LYS A 27 -8.38 -17.74 8.25
CA LYS A 27 -9.50 -16.86 7.86
C LYS A 27 -9.31 -15.44 8.40
N ILE A 28 -8.89 -15.31 9.66
CA ILE A 28 -8.61 -14.02 10.28
C ILE A 28 -7.49 -13.29 9.52
N MET A 29 -6.37 -13.98 9.23
CA MET A 29 -5.26 -13.40 8.48
C MET A 29 -5.66 -13.00 7.06
N ALA A 30 -6.43 -13.83 6.35
CA ALA A 30 -6.92 -13.50 5.01
C ALA A 30 -7.78 -12.22 5.03
N ARG A 31 -8.69 -12.11 6.00
CA ARG A 31 -9.51 -10.92 6.19
C ARG A 31 -8.67 -9.67 6.47
N TYR A 32 -7.70 -9.75 7.39
CA TYR A 32 -6.79 -8.63 7.65
C TYR A 32 -6.01 -8.22 6.41
N GLN A 33 -5.58 -9.18 5.59
CA GLN A 33 -4.86 -8.90 4.36
C GLN A 33 -5.75 -8.18 3.33
N GLU A 34 -7.00 -8.60 3.15
CA GLU A 34 -7.97 -7.92 2.29
C GLU A 34 -8.27 -6.50 2.77
N GLU A 35 -8.52 -6.31 4.06
CA GLU A 35 -8.77 -4.99 4.66
C GLU A 35 -7.56 -4.05 4.46
N ASN A 36 -6.33 -4.57 4.64
CA ASN A 36 -5.10 -3.82 4.40
C ASN A 36 -4.93 -3.43 2.92
N GLN A 37 -5.30 -4.30 1.97
CA GLN A 37 -5.23 -4.00 0.54
C GLN A 37 -6.23 -2.90 0.14
N TRP A 38 -7.47 -3.01 0.61
CA TRP A 38 -8.49 -1.99 0.38
C TRP A 38 -8.05 -0.64 0.95
N PHE A 39 -7.53 -0.63 2.18
CA PHE A 39 -7.09 0.60 2.81
C PHE A 39 -5.87 1.20 2.10
N ALA A 40 -4.92 0.38 1.68
CA ALA A 40 -3.79 0.82 0.86
C ALA A 40 -4.22 1.45 -0.47
N TYR A 41 -5.26 0.89 -1.12
CA TYR A 41 -5.84 1.48 -2.33
C TYR A 41 -6.46 2.85 -2.03
N LYS A 42 -7.24 2.98 -0.96
CA LYS A 42 -7.82 4.27 -0.54
C LYS A 42 -6.77 5.32 -0.21
N LEU A 43 -5.68 4.94 0.44
CA LEU A 43 -4.58 5.86 0.71
C LEU A 43 -3.92 6.38 -0.57
N ARG A 44 -3.84 5.58 -1.64
CA ARG A 44 -3.34 6.06 -2.93
C ARG A 44 -4.28 7.10 -3.53
N GLU A 45 -5.60 6.85 -3.50
CA GLU A 45 -6.60 7.82 -3.97
C GLU A 45 -6.50 9.15 -3.20
N VAL A 46 -6.36 9.10 -1.87
CA VAL A 46 -6.15 10.29 -1.04
C VAL A 46 -4.86 11.02 -1.43
N GLY A 47 -3.77 10.29 -1.69
CA GLY A 47 -2.52 10.86 -2.19
C GLY A 47 -2.73 11.64 -3.50
N ILE A 48 -3.44 11.05 -4.46
CA ILE A 48 -3.78 11.71 -5.74
C ILE A 48 -4.55 13.00 -5.49
N GLN A 49 -5.60 12.94 -4.66
CA GLN A 49 -6.42 14.09 -4.32
C GLN A 49 -5.59 15.23 -3.72
N HIS A 50 -4.59 14.93 -2.89
CA HIS A 50 -3.73 15.96 -2.29
C HIS A 50 -2.84 16.67 -3.32
N VAL A 51 -2.44 15.98 -4.39
CA VAL A 51 -1.73 16.61 -5.51
C VAL A 51 -2.68 17.52 -6.28
N GLU A 52 -3.89 17.03 -6.59
CA GLU A 52 -4.86 17.77 -7.42
C GLU A 52 -5.44 19.01 -6.73
N GLU A 53 -5.81 18.89 -5.44
CA GLU A 53 -6.54 19.94 -4.73
C GLU A 53 -5.64 20.95 -4.01
N TYR A 54 -4.46 20.50 -3.58
CA TYR A 54 -3.59 21.29 -2.70
C TYR A 54 -2.18 21.53 -3.26
N ASP A 55 -1.89 21.06 -4.49
CA ASP A 55 -0.57 21.15 -5.14
C ASP A 55 0.56 20.62 -4.22
N LEU A 56 0.26 19.58 -3.44
CA LEU A 56 1.23 18.97 -2.54
C LEU A 56 2.03 17.90 -3.29
N GLY A 57 3.36 18.05 -3.30
CA GLY A 57 4.28 17.05 -3.82
C GLY A 57 4.58 15.92 -2.82
N PRO A 58 5.04 14.74 -3.29
CA PRO A 58 5.44 13.61 -2.45
C PRO A 58 6.48 13.95 -1.36
N GLU A 59 7.33 14.94 -1.63
CA GLU A 59 8.35 15.49 -0.74
C GLU A 59 7.77 16.13 0.53
N ASN A 60 6.53 16.63 0.47
CA ASN A 60 5.89 17.28 1.62
C ASN A 60 5.55 16.26 2.73
N LEU A 61 5.40 14.97 2.38
CA LEU A 61 5.12 13.91 3.34
C LEU A 61 6.30 13.62 4.28
N ASP A 62 7.54 13.86 3.83
CA ASP A 62 8.74 13.59 4.63
C ASP A 62 8.87 14.52 5.84
N VAL A 63 8.32 15.73 5.74
CA VAL A 63 8.34 16.73 6.82
C VAL A 63 7.20 16.50 7.81
N PHE A 64 6.03 16.09 7.32
CA PHE A 64 4.82 16.00 8.13
C PHE A 64 4.89 14.90 9.21
N GLY A 65 5.46 13.73 8.90
CA GLY A 65 5.58 12.63 9.85
C GLY A 65 6.33 12.99 11.15
N PRO A 66 7.57 13.48 11.07
CA PRO A 66 8.32 13.94 12.23
C PRO A 66 7.63 15.07 13.00
N ALA A 67 6.98 16.00 12.29
CA ALA A 67 6.24 17.10 12.91
C ALA A 67 5.06 16.59 13.74
N LEU A 68 4.29 15.63 13.21
CA LEU A 68 3.17 15.03 13.92
C LEU A 68 3.62 14.26 15.16
N ILE A 69 4.68 13.44 15.05
CA ILE A 69 5.25 12.72 16.21
C ILE A 69 5.70 13.70 17.29
N THR A 70 6.36 14.78 16.90
CA THR A 70 6.80 15.84 17.83
C THR A 70 5.61 16.50 18.53
N ALA A 71 4.55 16.81 17.78
CA ALA A 71 3.33 17.39 18.34
C ALA A 71 2.63 16.45 19.32
N LEU A 72 2.51 15.15 18.97
CA LEU A 72 1.93 14.13 19.84
C LEU A 72 2.73 13.97 21.12
N LYS A 73 4.06 13.89 21.02
CA LYS A 73 4.97 13.81 22.18
C LYS A 73 4.80 15.02 23.10
N SER A 74 4.72 16.22 22.54
CA SER A 74 4.51 17.45 23.31
C SER A 74 3.15 17.47 24.02
N ARG A 75 2.11 16.94 23.37
CA ARG A 75 0.73 16.96 23.89
C ARG A 75 0.47 15.92 24.96
N LEU A 76 0.98 14.71 24.76
CA LEU A 76 0.72 13.54 25.61
C LEU A 76 1.76 13.37 26.73
N ARG A 77 2.96 13.94 26.54
CA ARG A 77 4.04 13.94 27.55
C ARG A 77 4.33 12.53 28.07
N GLU A 78 4.06 12.26 29.35
CA GLU A 78 4.32 10.99 30.01
C GLU A 78 3.47 9.83 29.45
N GLU A 79 2.31 10.12 28.88
CA GLU A 79 1.46 9.13 28.20
C GLU A 79 2.02 8.74 26.82
N PHE A 80 2.95 9.53 26.27
CA PHE A 80 3.63 9.20 25.01
C PHE A 80 4.76 8.19 25.25
N THR A 81 4.34 6.97 25.62
CA THR A 81 5.26 5.87 25.87
C THR A 81 6.01 5.45 24.59
N PRO A 82 7.17 4.77 24.72
CA PRO A 82 7.88 4.23 23.55
C PRO A 82 7.02 3.29 22.68
N LEU A 83 6.06 2.59 23.28
CA LEU A 83 5.12 1.74 22.56
C LEU A 83 4.17 2.55 21.69
N VAL A 84 3.65 3.66 22.23
CA VAL A 84 2.78 4.60 21.50
C VAL A 84 3.55 5.25 20.35
N GLU A 85 4.79 5.68 20.59
CA GLU A 85 5.66 6.22 19.54
C GLU A 85 5.85 5.23 18.39
N GLN A 86 6.23 3.98 18.70
CA GLN A 86 6.41 2.95 17.68
C GLN A 86 5.11 2.64 16.92
N ALA A 87 3.96 2.63 17.60
CA ALA A 87 2.66 2.42 16.95
C ALA A 87 2.35 3.55 15.95
N TRP A 88 2.55 4.80 16.36
CA TRP A 88 2.34 5.94 15.47
C TRP A 88 3.33 5.98 14.30
N GLN A 89 4.60 5.62 14.52
CA GLN A 89 5.57 5.51 13.43
C GLN A 89 5.14 4.46 12.39
N LYS A 90 4.61 3.31 12.82
CA LYS A 90 4.08 2.29 11.91
C LYS A 90 2.89 2.81 11.10
N VAL A 91 1.94 3.48 11.76
CA VAL A 91 0.79 4.10 11.09
C VAL A 91 1.26 5.09 10.03
N LEU A 92 2.12 6.04 10.40
CA LEU A 92 2.60 7.07 9.46
C LEU A 92 3.39 6.47 8.31
N THR A 93 4.24 5.48 8.58
CA THR A 93 5.00 4.77 7.53
C THR A 93 4.06 4.12 6.53
N PHE A 94 3.04 3.39 7.00
CA PHE A 94 2.08 2.72 6.12
C PHE A 94 1.25 3.72 5.32
N THR A 95 0.70 4.74 6.00
CA THR A 95 -0.11 5.80 5.40
C THR A 95 0.66 6.55 4.32
N PHE A 96 1.83 7.09 4.64
CA PHE A 96 2.59 7.91 3.69
C PHE A 96 3.22 7.10 2.58
N HIS A 97 3.62 5.85 2.83
CA HIS A 97 4.08 4.97 1.77
C HIS A 97 3.01 4.80 0.68
N HIS A 98 1.77 4.50 1.06
CA HIS A 98 0.70 4.30 0.09
C HIS A 98 0.17 5.60 -0.53
N MET A 99 0.09 6.69 0.23
CA MET A 99 -0.19 8.00 -0.35
C MET A 99 0.85 8.38 -1.39
N ARG A 100 2.14 8.25 -1.06
CA ARG A 100 3.26 8.55 -1.98
C ARG A 100 3.15 7.79 -3.29
N ILE A 101 2.81 6.49 -3.26
CA ILE A 101 2.59 5.71 -4.49
C ILE A 101 1.52 6.35 -5.39
N GLY A 102 0.40 6.79 -4.80
CA GLY A 102 -0.67 7.48 -5.53
C GLY A 102 -0.19 8.81 -6.12
N MET A 103 0.48 9.63 -5.30
CA MET A 103 1.04 10.92 -5.71
C MET A 103 2.04 10.76 -6.86
N ASP A 104 3.01 9.86 -6.73
CA ASP A 104 4.04 9.60 -7.73
C ASP A 104 3.43 9.15 -9.07
N ALA A 105 2.46 8.24 -9.01
CA ALA A 105 1.75 7.76 -10.21
C ALA A 105 1.02 8.90 -10.93
N HIS A 106 0.34 9.77 -10.19
CA HIS A 106 -0.39 10.90 -10.75
C HIS A 106 0.56 11.96 -11.33
N VAL A 107 1.62 12.33 -10.61
CA VAL A 107 2.66 13.26 -11.10
C VAL A 107 3.33 12.72 -12.36
N ALA A 108 3.67 11.43 -12.39
CA ALA A 108 4.27 10.79 -13.57
C ALA A 108 3.31 10.80 -14.77
N TYR A 109 2.02 10.52 -14.55
CA TYR A 109 0.99 10.58 -15.57
C TYR A 109 0.87 11.99 -16.17
N HIS A 110 0.73 13.03 -15.36
CA HIS A 110 0.61 14.41 -15.85
C HIS A 110 1.89 14.91 -16.53
N ARG A 111 3.07 14.53 -16.04
CA ARG A 111 4.34 14.82 -16.73
C ARG A 111 4.40 14.15 -18.11
N ARG A 112 3.89 12.93 -18.25
CA ARG A 112 3.81 12.23 -19.55
C ARG A 112 2.77 12.87 -20.47
N ALA A 113 1.58 13.15 -19.98
CA ALA A 113 0.51 13.78 -20.75
C ALA A 113 0.94 15.16 -21.29
N ARG A 114 1.59 15.99 -20.44
CA ARG A 114 2.17 17.26 -20.87
C ARG A 114 3.23 17.10 -21.95
N ARG A 115 4.15 16.14 -21.82
CA ARG A 115 5.17 15.87 -22.87
C ARG A 115 4.55 15.48 -24.20
N LEU A 116 3.50 14.66 -24.19
CA LEU A 116 2.79 14.28 -25.41
C LEU A 116 1.99 15.45 -26.01
N SER A 117 1.40 16.30 -25.17
CA SER A 117 0.63 17.47 -25.61
C SER A 117 1.50 18.66 -26.06
N SER A 118 2.67 18.86 -25.44
CA SER A 118 3.64 19.92 -25.78
C SER A 118 4.66 19.47 -26.82
N GLY A 119 4.71 18.17 -27.13
CA GLY A 119 5.44 17.62 -28.26
C GLY A 119 4.76 18.04 -29.56
N SER A 120 5.18 19.17 -30.12
CA SER A 120 5.25 19.33 -31.57
C SER A 120 5.80 18.03 -32.13
N TYR A 121 5.09 17.43 -33.09
CA TYR A 121 5.43 16.20 -33.78
C TYR A 121 6.79 16.38 -34.47
N CYS A 122 7.89 16.30 -33.73
CA CYS A 122 9.21 16.28 -34.30
C CYS A 122 9.36 14.87 -34.83
N SER A 123 9.10 14.74 -36.14
CA SER A 123 9.33 13.57 -36.96
C SER A 123 10.60 12.87 -36.46
N ILE A 124 10.42 11.71 -35.85
CA ILE A 124 11.50 10.75 -35.78
C ILE A 124 11.75 10.45 -37.25
N GLU A 125 12.88 10.94 -37.76
CA GLU A 125 13.43 10.53 -39.04
C GLU A 125 13.43 9.00 -39.02
N ALA A 126 12.48 8.42 -39.75
CA ALA A 126 12.46 7.02 -40.04
C ALA A 126 13.74 6.78 -40.85
N GLY A 127 14.75 6.24 -40.17
CA GLY A 127 15.88 5.62 -40.81
C GLY A 127 15.35 4.71 -41.92
N GLU A 128 15.89 4.94 -43.10
CA GLU A 128 15.68 4.23 -44.35
C GLU A 128 15.20 2.78 -44.15
N THR A 129 13.93 2.53 -44.46
CA THR A 129 13.52 1.20 -44.91
C THR A 129 12.86 1.34 -46.27
N ASN A 130 13.64 0.98 -47.29
CA ASN A 130 13.17 0.69 -48.64
C ASN A 130 12.01 -0.31 -48.56
N GLY A 131 10.79 0.15 -48.83
CA GLY A 131 9.60 -0.67 -48.85
C GLY A 131 8.50 0.02 -49.63
N ALA A 132 8.58 -0.10 -50.96
CA ALA A 132 7.55 0.35 -51.87
C ALA A 132 6.19 -0.26 -51.51
N CYS A 133 5.17 0.59 -51.40
CA CYS A 133 3.78 0.18 -51.59
C CYS A 133 3.05 1.27 -52.37
N THR A 134 2.92 1.03 -53.68
CA THR A 134 2.08 1.81 -54.58
C THR A 134 0.65 1.27 -54.48
N ILE A 135 -0.32 2.12 -54.17
CA ILE A 135 -1.74 1.77 -54.32
C ILE A 135 -2.22 2.37 -55.64
N GLN A 136 -2.74 1.49 -56.50
CA GLN A 136 -3.41 1.80 -57.76
C GLN A 136 -4.81 2.38 -57.54
#